data_AF-A0A509LJ08-F1
#
_entry.id   AF-A0A509LJ08-F1
#
_cell.length_a   1.000
_cell.length_b   1.000
_cell.length_c   1.000
_cell.angle_alpha   90.00
_cell.angle_beta   90.00
_cell.angle_gamma   90.00
#
_symmetry.space_group_name_H-M   'P 1'
#
loop_
_entity.id
_entity.type
_entity.pdbx_description
1 polymer ?
#
loop_
_entity_poly.entity_id
_entity_poly.type
_entity_poly.pdbx_seq_one_letter_code
_entity_poly.pdbx_strand_id
1 'polypeptide(L)'
;MDSKISNIQRLSNPRAYSFSVAGFVALMLLVIGSVYYATYTVDYIWRWYKLPTYFVYKETVKVYSDSNGEVKEIKANGDKFDVVITDDLGDHTFTFPADSFDFDEGDFTSPGDKLAEYEGGWKPGLMAIGLWIT
;
A
#
# COMPACT_ATOMS: atom_id res chain seq x y z
N MET A 1 -36.74 43.45 -24.35
CA MET A 1 -37.96 42.64 -24.46
C MET A 1 -37.54 41.18 -24.58
N ASP A 2 -37.49 40.48 -23.45
CA ASP A 2 -37.15 39.06 -23.41
C ASP A 2 -38.30 38.24 -24.00
N SER A 3 -38.07 37.69 -25.20
CA SER A 3 -38.99 36.72 -25.79
C SER A 3 -38.86 35.39 -25.04
N LYS A 4 -39.73 35.16 -24.05
CA LYS A 4 -39.90 33.85 -23.43
C LYS A 4 -40.52 32.90 -24.45
N ILE A 5 -39.68 32.23 -25.24
CA ILE A 5 -40.10 31.15 -26.15
C ILE A 5 -40.63 30.01 -25.27
N SER A 6 -41.91 29.67 -25.42
CA SER A 6 -42.52 28.57 -24.68
C SER A 6 -41.91 27.23 -25.12
N ASN A 7 -41.67 26.32 -24.17
CA ASN A 7 -41.07 24.99 -24.45
C ASN A 7 -41.84 24.20 -25.54
N ILE A 8 -43.14 24.46 -25.70
CA ILE A 8 -44.01 23.83 -26.70
C ILE A 8 -43.63 24.27 -28.13
N GLN A 9 -43.16 25.50 -28.31
CA GLN A 9 -42.77 26.04 -29.62
C GLN A 9 -41.39 25.54 -30.10
N ARG A 10 -40.55 25.06 -29.17
CA ARG A 10 -39.27 24.40 -29.48
C ARG A 10 -39.48 22.98 -30.03
N LEU A 11 -40.53 22.29 -29.59
CA LEU A 11 -40.91 20.95 -30.07
C LEU A 11 -41.64 20.98 -31.42
N SER A 12 -42.20 22.12 -31.82
CA SER A 12 -42.91 22.25 -33.11
C SER A 12 -42.02 22.58 -34.30
N ASN A 13 -40.73 22.90 -34.09
CA ASN A 13 -39.77 23.12 -35.17
C ASN A 13 -39.05 21.80 -35.54
N PRO A 14 -39.35 21.19 -36.71
CA PRO A 14 -38.86 19.86 -37.08
C PRO A 14 -37.33 19.80 -37.19
N ARG A 15 -36.67 20.93 -37.53
CA ARG A 15 -35.20 21.00 -37.62
C ARG A 15 -34.55 21.00 -36.24
N ALA A 16 -35.11 21.75 -35.29
CA ALA A 16 -34.60 21.82 -33.92
C ALA A 16 -34.83 20.50 -33.16
N TYR A 17 -35.97 19.84 -33.41
CA TYR A 17 -36.23 18.50 -32.88
C TYR A 17 -35.22 17.48 -33.44
N SER A 18 -35.03 17.43 -34.76
CA SER A 18 -34.08 16.49 -35.39
C SER A 18 -32.65 16.72 -34.91
N PHE A 19 -32.22 17.97 -34.74
CA PHE A 19 -30.90 18.29 -34.18
C PHE A 19 -30.76 17.84 -32.72
N SER A 20 -31.81 18.01 -31.90
CA SER A 20 -31.81 17.57 -30.51
C SER A 20 -31.76 16.04 -30.39
N VAL A 21 -32.52 15.33 -31.24
CA VAL A 21 -32.50 13.86 -31.31
C VAL A 21 -31.12 13.36 -31.77
N ALA A 22 -30.54 13.96 -32.81
CA ALA A 22 -29.20 13.61 -33.28
C ALA A 22 -28.13 13.85 -32.19
N GLY A 23 -28.21 14.98 -31.48
CA GLY A 23 -27.32 15.27 -30.36
C GLY A 23 -27.47 14.28 -29.21
N PHE A 24 -28.70 13.88 -28.88
CA PHE A 24 -28.97 12.87 -27.86
C PHE A 24 -28.41 11.50 -28.25
N VAL A 25 -28.60 11.06 -29.50
CA VAL A 25 -28.06 9.80 -30.00
C VAL A 25 -26.53 9.83 -30.01
N ALA A 26 -25.92 10.94 -30.45
CA ALA A 26 -24.46 11.11 -30.43
C ALA A 26 -23.90 11.04 -29.00
N LEU A 27 -24.58 11.67 -28.04
CA LEU A 27 -24.21 11.60 -26.62
C LEU A 27 -24.32 10.16 -26.09
N MET A 28 -25.39 9.44 -26.43
CA MET A 28 -25.54 8.02 -26.05
C MET A 28 -24.38 7.17 -26.59
N LEU A 29 -24.02 7.34 -27.86
CA LEU A 29 -22.91 6.61 -28.48
C LEU A 29 -21.57 6.95 -27.80
N LEU A 30 -21.36 8.22 -27.43
CA LEU A 30 -20.18 8.63 -26.66
C LEU A 30 -20.11 7.95 -25.30
N VAL A 31 -21.21 7.90 -24.56
CA VAL A 31 -21.26 7.27 -23.23
C VAL A 31 -21.00 5.76 -23.35
N ILE A 32 -21.68 5.09 -24.28
CA ILE A 32 -21.48 3.65 -24.53
C ILE A 32 -20.03 3.36 -24.92
N GLY A 33 -19.48 4.14 -25.85
CA GLY A 33 -18.08 4.01 -26.29
C GLY A 33 -17.09 4.22 -25.15
N SER A 34 -17.35 5.20 -24.29
CA SER A 34 -16.51 5.49 -23.11
C SER A 34 -16.51 4.33 -22.12
N VAL A 35 -17.68 3.77 -21.80
CA VAL A 35 -17.79 2.62 -20.89
C VAL A 35 -17.14 1.37 -21.49
N TYR A 36 -17.33 1.13 -22.79
CA TYR A 36 -16.68 0.01 -23.49
C TYR A 36 -15.16 0.13 -23.45
N TYR A 37 -14.62 1.31 -23.77
CA TYR A 37 -13.18 1.55 -23.74
C TYR A 37 -12.61 1.42 -22.32
N ALA A 38 -13.29 1.99 -21.32
CA ALA A 38 -12.89 1.85 -19.92
C ALA A 38 -12.83 0.36 -19.50
N THR A 39 -13.80 -0.45 -19.94
CA THR A 39 -13.82 -1.88 -19.62
C THR A 39 -12.69 -2.64 -20.32
N TYR A 40 -12.35 -2.29 -21.56
CA TYR A 40 -11.23 -2.89 -22.29
C TYR A 40 -9.87 -2.61 -21.61
N THR A 41 -9.71 -1.45 -20.96
CA THR A 41 -8.47 -1.12 -20.24
C THR A 41 -8.30 -1.85 -18.91
N VAL A 42 -9.34 -2.53 -18.41
CA VAL A 42 -9.25 -3.29 -17.17
C VAL A 42 -8.67 -4.67 -17.47
N ASP A 43 -7.35 -4.79 -17.31
CA ASP A 43 -6.67 -6.07 -17.28
C ASP A 43 -7.09 -6.84 -16.01
N TYR A 44 -8.07 -7.74 -16.14
CA TYR A 44 -8.49 -8.64 -15.07
C TYR A 44 -7.45 -9.74 -14.83
N ILE A 45 -6.34 -9.37 -14.18
CA ILE A 45 -5.33 -10.32 -13.72
C ILE A 45 -5.67 -10.75 -12.30
N TRP A 46 -6.20 -11.96 -12.15
CA TRP A 46 -6.45 -12.52 -10.83
C TRP A 46 -5.13 -13.01 -10.20
N ARG A 47 -4.75 -12.41 -9.07
CA ARG A 47 -3.50 -12.70 -8.36
C ARG A 47 -3.66 -13.88 -7.38
N TRP A 48 -4.02 -15.06 -7.90
CA TRP A 48 -4.26 -16.28 -7.08
C TRP A 48 -3.07 -16.61 -6.18
N TYR A 49 -1.86 -16.33 -6.65
CA TYR A 49 -0.62 -16.52 -5.89
C TYR A 49 -0.52 -15.69 -4.60
N LYS A 50 -1.29 -14.60 -4.45
CA LYS A 50 -1.32 -13.80 -3.21
C LYS A 50 -2.26 -14.37 -2.16
N LEU A 51 -3.25 -15.17 -2.55
CA LEU A 51 -4.26 -15.67 -1.63
C LEU A 51 -3.68 -16.48 -0.46
N PRO A 52 -2.73 -17.40 -0.67
CA PRO A 52 -2.12 -18.15 0.43
C PRO A 52 -1.46 -17.27 1.50
N THR A 53 -0.87 -16.13 1.10
CA THR A 53 -0.18 -15.20 2.02
C THR A 53 -1.12 -14.58 3.06
N TYR A 54 -2.42 -14.46 2.74
CA TYR A 54 -3.41 -13.95 3.71
C TYR A 54 -3.81 -14.97 4.78
N PHE A 55 -3.48 -16.25 4.60
CA PHE A 55 -3.68 -17.30 5.60
C PHE A 55 -2.43 -17.51 6.45
N VAL A 56 -1.26 -17.47 5.83
CA VAL A 56 0.02 -17.63 6.53
C VAL A 56 1.10 -16.81 5.82
N TYR A 57 1.90 -16.09 6.59
CA TYR A 57 3.01 -15.31 6.06
C TYR A 57 4.24 -15.46 6.95
N LYS A 58 5.42 -15.28 6.36
CA LYS A 58 6.64 -15.04 7.12
C LYS A 58 6.70 -13.56 7.44
N GLU A 59 6.80 -13.23 8.71
CA GLU A 59 6.93 -11.84 9.13
C GLU A 59 8.34 -11.33 8.85
N THR A 60 8.46 -10.09 8.37
CA THR A 60 9.74 -9.38 8.36
C THR A 60 9.78 -8.47 9.58
N VAL A 61 10.67 -8.77 10.53
CA VAL A 61 10.85 -7.97 11.74
C VAL A 61 11.83 -6.86 11.42
N LYS A 62 11.40 -5.61 11.63
CA LYS A 62 12.24 -4.42 11.52
C LYS A 62 12.39 -3.82 12.90
N VAL A 63 13.63 -3.72 13.36
CA VAL A 63 13.96 -3.07 14.62
C VAL A 63 14.50 -1.68 14.29
N TYR A 64 14.04 -0.67 15.01
CA TYR A 64 14.43 0.72 14.83
C TYR A 64 15.11 1.23 16.10
N SER A 65 15.98 2.23 15.94
CA SER A 65 16.58 2.93 17.09
C SER A 65 15.57 3.90 17.67
N ASP A 66 15.41 3.87 18.99
CA ASP A 66 14.55 4.79 19.72
C ASP A 66 15.28 6.09 20.13
N SER A 67 16.61 6.11 20.07
CA SER A 67 17.43 7.21 20.59
C SER A 67 18.77 7.38 19.85
N ASN A 68 19.53 8.43 20.22
CA ASN A 68 20.81 8.76 19.58
C ASN A 68 21.95 7.98 20.26
N GLY A 69 22.27 6.80 19.76
CA GLY A 69 23.29 5.95 20.36
C GLY A 69 24.50 5.71 19.46
N GLU A 70 25.58 5.21 20.04
CA GLU A 70 26.75 4.68 19.33
C GLU A 70 26.84 3.16 19.52
N VAL A 71 27.16 2.42 18.46
CA VAL A 71 27.36 0.97 18.50
C VAL A 71 28.70 0.70 19.19
N LYS A 72 28.65 0.22 20.43
CA LYS A 72 29.84 0.04 21.27
C LYS A 72 30.54 -1.29 21.06
N GLU A 73 29.77 -2.36 20.89
CA GLU A 73 30.32 -3.71 20.81
C GLU A 73 29.32 -4.66 20.13
N ILE A 74 29.83 -5.52 19.25
CA ILE A 74 29.05 -6.56 18.57
C ILE A 74 29.59 -7.93 19.02
N LYS A 75 28.85 -8.60 19.91
CA LYS A 75 29.24 -9.92 20.44
C LYS A 75 28.54 -11.04 19.70
N ALA A 76 29.31 -12.01 19.22
CA ALA A 76 28.75 -13.27 18.75
C ALA A 76 28.20 -14.09 19.94
N ASN A 77 26.92 -14.44 19.88
CA ASN A 77 26.21 -15.29 20.83
C ASN A 77 25.63 -16.51 20.10
N GLY A 78 26.51 -17.40 19.65
CA GLY A 78 26.16 -18.58 18.85
C GLY A 78 25.71 -18.20 17.45
N ASP A 79 24.47 -18.53 17.09
CA ASP A 79 23.84 -18.21 15.79
C ASP A 79 23.25 -16.79 15.74
N LYS A 80 23.37 -16.02 16.84
CA LYS A 80 22.88 -14.66 17.00
C LYS A 80 24.00 -13.72 17.43
N PHE A 81 23.79 -12.43 17.29
CA PHE A 81 24.70 -11.37 17.70
C PHE A 81 24.01 -10.45 18.70
N ASP A 82 24.68 -10.16 19.80
CA ASP A 82 24.27 -9.17 20.78
C ASP A 82 24.99 -7.87 20.47
N VAL A 83 24.23 -6.87 20.03
CA VAL A 83 24.70 -5.51 19.72
C VAL A 83 24.41 -4.62 20.91
N VAL A 84 25.46 -4.01 21.46
CA VAL A 84 25.35 -3.05 22.56
C VAL A 84 25.39 -1.64 21.99
N ILE A 85 24.28 -0.91 22.16
CA ILE A 85 24.17 0.49 21.78
C ILE A 85 24.18 1.33 23.05
N THR A 86 25.10 2.28 23.15
CA THR A 86 25.18 3.22 24.26
C THR A 86 24.54 4.53 23.85
N ASP A 87 23.55 4.98 24.61
CA ASP A 87 22.86 6.26 24.46
C ASP A 87 23.03 7.10 25.74
N ASP A 88 22.52 8.34 25.74
CA ASP A 88 22.55 9.27 26.87
C ASP A 88 21.94 8.69 28.17
N LEU A 89 21.07 7.67 28.05
CA LEU A 89 20.39 7.00 29.16
C LEU A 89 21.09 5.72 29.66
N GLY A 90 22.09 5.22 28.94
CA GLY A 90 22.86 4.02 29.30
C GLY A 90 23.04 3.01 28.16
N ASP A 91 23.54 1.81 28.51
CA ASP A 91 23.83 0.73 27.56
C ASP A 91 22.57 -0.14 27.34
N HIS A 92 22.15 -0.27 26.08
CA HIS A 92 21.05 -1.12 25.64
C HIS A 92 21.59 -2.30 24.82
N THR A 93 21.25 -3.53 25.20
CA THR A 93 21.65 -4.74 24.45
C THR A 93 20.50 -5.25 23.61
N PHE A 94 20.73 -5.40 22.31
CA PHE A 94 19.79 -5.98 21.36
C PHE A 94 20.35 -7.26 20.73
N THR A 95 19.56 -8.32 20.70
CA THR A 95 19.96 -9.61 20.09
C THR A 95 19.34 -9.76 18.71
N PHE A 96 20.17 -9.96 17.68
CA PHE A 96 19.76 -10.11 16.28
C PHE A 96 20.37 -11.36 15.62
N PRO A 97 19.77 -11.92 14.55
CA PRO A 97 20.39 -12.97 13.73
C PRO A 97 21.66 -12.51 12.98
N ALA A 98 22.54 -13.45 12.65
CA ALA A 98 23.88 -13.22 12.09
C ALA A 98 24.03 -12.45 10.77
N ASP A 99 22.96 -12.18 10.03
CA ASP A 99 23.01 -11.48 8.73
C ASP A 99 21.96 -10.34 8.65
N SER A 100 21.53 -9.83 9.80
CA SER A 100 20.34 -8.96 9.87
C SER A 100 20.61 -7.48 10.15
N PHE A 101 21.87 -7.11 10.42
CA PHE A 101 22.31 -5.75 10.69
C PHE A 101 23.34 -5.30 9.62
N ASP A 102 23.48 -4.00 9.42
CA ASP A 102 24.31 -3.39 8.36
C ASP A 102 25.21 -2.27 8.91
N PHE A 103 25.64 -2.39 10.17
CA PHE A 103 26.49 -1.39 10.84
C PHE A 103 27.70 -2.04 11.48
N ASP A 104 28.74 -1.22 11.64
CA ASP A 104 29.99 -1.60 12.26
C ASP A 104 30.12 -1.01 13.69
N GLU A 105 31.08 -1.53 14.46
CA GLU A 105 31.43 -0.96 15.76
C GLU A 105 31.93 0.49 15.60
N GLY A 106 31.36 1.42 16.38
CA GLY A 106 31.62 2.85 16.31
C GLY A 106 30.66 3.65 15.42
N ASP A 107 29.68 3.00 14.79
CA ASP A 107 28.66 3.71 14.02
C ASP A 107 27.66 4.43 14.92
N PHE A 108 27.26 5.63 14.50
CA PHE A 108 26.22 6.42 15.15
C PHE A 108 24.84 6.03 14.62
N THR A 109 23.90 5.87 15.53
CA THR A 109 22.49 5.56 15.27
C THR A 109 21.64 6.74 15.72
N SER A 110 20.69 7.15 14.88
CA SER A 110 19.73 8.21 15.17
C SER A 110 18.33 7.63 15.40
N PRO A 111 17.44 8.33 16.13
CA PRO A 111 16.05 7.92 16.29
C PRO A 111 15.37 7.70 14.94
N GLY A 112 14.81 6.51 14.75
CA GLY A 112 14.17 6.09 13.51
C GLY A 112 15.09 5.37 12.51
N ASP A 113 16.38 5.25 12.79
CA ASP A 113 17.29 4.44 11.98
C ASP A 113 16.98 2.95 12.15
N LYS A 114 17.07 2.19 11.05
CA LYS A 114 16.70 0.77 11.01
C LYS A 114 17.83 -0.11 11.51
N LEU A 115 17.79 -0.51 12.78
CA LEU A 115 18.79 -1.34 13.46
C LEU A 115 18.99 -2.74 12.87
N ALA A 116 17.89 -3.42 12.56
CA ALA A 116 17.98 -4.76 11.97
C ALA A 116 16.75 -5.07 11.15
N GLU A 117 16.92 -5.90 10.13
CA GLU A 117 15.84 -6.48 9.33
C GLU A 117 16.08 -7.97 9.15
N TYR A 118 15.17 -8.80 9.66
CA TYR A 118 15.26 -10.26 9.51
C TYR A 118 13.91 -10.92 9.26
N GLU A 119 13.95 -12.10 8.64
CA GLU A 119 12.78 -12.97 8.56
C GLU A 119 12.48 -13.55 9.95
N GLY A 120 11.34 -13.18 10.50
CA GLY A 120 10.78 -13.75 11.71
C GLY A 120 10.10 -15.09 11.46
N GLY A 121 9.30 -15.51 12.44
CA GLY A 121 8.54 -16.75 12.38
C GLY A 121 7.35 -16.70 11.41
N TRP A 122 6.81 -17.88 11.13
CA TRP A 122 5.51 -18.01 10.46
C TRP A 122 4.40 -17.46 11.38
N LYS A 123 3.60 -16.53 10.85
CA LYS A 123 2.46 -15.97 11.54
C LYS A 123 1.15 -16.27 10.81
N PRO A 124 0.05 -16.49 11.55
CA PRO A 124 -1.27 -16.58 10.96
C PRO A 124 -1.63 -15.24 10.31
N GLY A 125 -2.08 -15.28 9.07
CA GLY A 125 -2.55 -14.11 8.35
C GLY A 125 -3.95 -13.70 8.81
N LEU A 126 -4.38 -12.51 8.37
CA LEU A 126 -5.64 -11.90 8.79
C LEU A 126 -6.86 -12.80 8.55
N MET A 127 -6.87 -13.62 7.48
CA MET A 127 -7.98 -14.52 7.18
C MET A 127 -8.09 -15.66 8.18
N ALA A 128 -6.95 -16.20 8.63
CA ALA A 128 -6.92 -17.26 9.65
C ALA A 128 -7.36 -16.72 11.01
N ILE A 129 -6.92 -15.51 11.37
CA ILE A 129 -7.33 -14.84 12.62
C ILE A 129 -8.83 -14.55 12.60
N GLY A 130 -9.36 -14.01 11.50
CA GLY A 130 -10.78 -13.74 11.35
C GLY A 130 -11.64 -15.00 11.52
N LEU A 131 -11.22 -16.12 10.92
CA LEU A 131 -11.92 -17.40 11.04
C LEU A 131 -11.87 -17.98 12.47
N TRP A 132 -10.83 -17.68 13.24
CA TRP A 132 -10.68 -18.18 14.62
C TRP A 132 -11.57 -17.46 15.62
N ILE A 133 -11.84 -16.17 15.40
CA ILE A 133 -12.61 -15.32 16.32
C ILE A 133 -14.13 -15.54 16.19
N THR A 134 -14.59 -16.00 15.02
CA THR A 134 -16.01 -16.30 14.73
C THR A 134 -16.46 -17.60 15.38
#